data_AF-A0A6J7LSF6-F1
#
_entry.id   AF-A0A6J7LSF6-F1
#
_cell.length_a   1.000
_cell.length_b   1.000
_cell.length_c   1.000
_cell.angle_alpha   90.00
_cell.angle_beta   90.00
_cell.angle_gamma   90.00
#
_symmetry.space_group_name_H-M   'P 1'
#
loop_
_entity.id
_entity.type
_entity.pdbx_description
1 polymer ?
#
loop_
_entity_poly.entity_id
_entity_poly.type
_entity_poly.pdbx_seq_one_letter_code
_entity_poly.pdbx_strand_id
1 'polypeptide(L)'
;MTTDFLTAMATAAKDLSAAQAKRASLTAKAGERLAASQARFDVELEQARLVEADGWKRLMAVEGMTAATAAQLGGTTAIKVSRWIRPENGD
;
A
#
# COMPACT_ATOMS: atom_id res chain seq x y z
N MET A 1 18.13 29.33 -47.36
CA MET A 1 17.43 28.05 -47.05
C MET A 1 18.00 27.33 -45.82
N THR A 2 19.27 27.52 -45.47
CA THR A 2 19.91 26.89 -44.29
C THR A 2 19.48 27.51 -42.95
N THR A 3 19.13 28.79 -42.92
CA THR A 3 18.75 29.52 -41.69
C THR A 3 17.40 29.07 -41.11
N ASP A 4 16.41 28.75 -41.95
CA ASP A 4 15.08 28.33 -41.51
C ASP A 4 15.11 26.91 -40.93
N PHE A 5 15.92 26.03 -41.51
CA PHE A 5 16.12 24.67 -41.02
C PHE A 5 16.78 24.65 -39.63
N LEU A 6 17.84 25.45 -39.43
CA LEU A 6 18.51 25.54 -38.13
C LEU A 6 17.59 26.14 -37.05
N THR A 7 16.79 27.14 -37.41
CA THR A 7 15.79 27.73 -36.50
C THR A 7 14.70 26.72 -36.12
N ALA A 8 14.20 25.97 -37.10
CA ALA A 8 13.21 24.91 -36.85
C ALA A 8 13.78 23.80 -35.97
N MET A 9 15.04 23.39 -36.20
CA MET A 9 15.70 22.38 -35.39
C MET A 9 15.93 22.85 -33.95
N ALA A 10 16.36 24.09 -33.74
CA ALA A 10 16.52 24.68 -32.41
C ALA A 10 15.19 24.77 -31.65
N THR A 11 14.11 25.12 -32.36
CA THR A 11 12.75 25.15 -31.80
C THR A 11 12.29 23.75 -31.41
N ALA A 12 12.44 22.77 -32.29
CA ALA A 12 12.09 21.38 -32.01
C ALA A 12 12.89 20.79 -30.83
N ALA A 13 14.19 21.13 -30.72
CA ALA A 13 15.03 20.71 -29.60
C ALA A 13 14.56 21.32 -28.27
N LYS A 14 14.17 22.60 -28.28
CA LYS A 14 13.61 23.29 -27.11
C LYS A 14 12.28 22.68 -26.68
N ASP A 15 11.40 22.40 -27.63
CA ASP A 15 10.09 21.80 -27.35
C ASP A 15 10.23 20.38 -26.80
N LEU A 16 11.15 19.59 -27.36
CA LEU A 16 11.47 18.26 -26.84
C LEU A 16 12.00 18.33 -25.41
N SER A 17 12.92 19.25 -25.13
CA SER A 17 13.47 19.45 -23.77
C SER A 17 12.37 19.83 -22.77
N ALA A 18 11.48 20.75 -23.14
CA ALA A 18 10.35 21.14 -22.30
C ALA A 18 9.37 19.98 -22.06
N ALA A 19 9.08 19.18 -23.09
CA ALA A 19 8.23 17.99 -22.97
C ALA A 19 8.87 16.93 -22.05
N GLN A 20 10.17 16.70 -22.16
CA GLN A 20 10.91 15.78 -21.29
C GLN A 20 10.91 16.25 -19.83
N ALA A 21 11.14 17.54 -19.59
CA ALA A 21 11.09 18.12 -18.24
C ALA A 21 9.68 18.01 -17.64
N LYS A 22 8.63 18.30 -18.43
CA LYS A 22 7.24 18.14 -18.01
C LYS A 22 6.93 16.69 -17.66
N ARG A 23 7.36 15.73 -18.50
CA ARG A 23 7.20 14.29 -18.22
C ARG A 23 7.88 13.91 -16.91
N ALA A 24 9.14 14.29 -16.71
CA ALA A 24 9.89 13.99 -15.50
C ALA A 24 9.18 14.55 -14.24
N SER A 25 8.69 15.80 -14.31
CA SER A 25 7.93 16.41 -13.22
C SER A 25 6.64 15.65 -12.91
N LEU A 26 5.89 15.23 -13.94
CA LEU A 26 4.67 14.45 -13.75
C LEU A 26 4.95 13.07 -13.14
N THR A 27 6.01 12.39 -13.60
CA THR A 27 6.45 11.11 -13.04
C THR A 27 6.86 11.25 -11.58
N ALA A 28 7.61 12.29 -11.22
CA ALA A 28 7.99 12.57 -9.84
C ALA A 28 6.76 12.78 -8.95
N LYS A 29 5.83 13.64 -9.36
CA LYS A 29 4.57 13.88 -8.63
C LYS A 29 3.70 12.63 -8.49
N ALA A 30 3.65 11.79 -9.52
CA ALA A 30 2.94 10.52 -9.46
C ALA A 30 3.60 9.57 -8.45
N GLY A 31 4.93 9.49 -8.44
CA GLY A 31 5.69 8.71 -7.47
C GLY A 31 5.47 9.17 -6.03
N GLU A 32 5.51 10.47 -5.77
CA GLU A 32 5.23 11.04 -4.44
C GLU A 32 3.82 10.71 -3.94
N ARG A 33 2.81 10.87 -4.82
CA ARG A 33 1.41 10.55 -4.48
C ARG A 33 1.21 9.06 -4.21
N LEU A 34 1.85 8.20 -5.02
CA LEU A 34 1.80 6.76 -4.83
C LEU A 34 2.45 6.38 -3.50
N ALA A 35 3.64 6.90 -3.19
CA ALA A 35 4.33 6.63 -1.94
C ALA A 35 3.50 7.06 -0.72
N ALA A 36 2.90 8.25 -0.78
CA ALA A 36 2.02 8.75 0.29
C ALA A 36 0.76 7.88 0.44
N SER A 37 0.16 7.44 -0.66
CA SER A 37 -1.00 6.53 -0.64
C SER A 37 -0.63 5.16 -0.07
N GLN A 38 0.53 4.62 -0.45
CA GLN A 38 1.01 3.33 0.05
C GLN A 38 1.27 3.39 1.55
N ALA A 39 1.93 4.45 2.03
CA ALA A 39 2.18 4.63 3.46
C ALA A 39 0.88 4.70 4.27
N ARG A 40 -0.16 5.39 3.77
CA ARG A 40 -1.48 5.42 4.42
C ARG A 40 -2.15 4.06 4.41
N PHE A 41 -2.11 3.37 3.27
CA PHE A 41 -2.66 2.04 3.14
C PHE A 41 -2.01 1.06 4.13
N ASP A 42 -0.67 1.10 4.27
CA ASP A 42 0.05 0.23 5.19
C ASP A 42 -0.34 0.50 6.65
N VAL A 43 -0.54 1.77 7.03
CA VAL A 43 -1.03 2.15 8.36
C VAL A 43 -2.48 1.67 8.59
N GLU A 44 -3.37 1.88 7.62
CA GLU A 44 -4.76 1.43 7.71
C GLU A 44 -4.85 -0.10 7.78
N LEU A 45 -4.01 -0.80 7.04
CA LEU A 45 -3.93 -2.26 7.06
C LEU A 45 -3.46 -2.77 8.42
N GLU A 46 -2.46 -2.14 9.04
CA GLU A 46 -2.00 -2.53 10.37
C GLU A 46 -3.06 -2.23 11.44
N GLN A 47 -3.75 -1.09 11.33
CA GLN A 47 -4.88 -0.79 12.23
C GLN A 47 -5.99 -1.84 12.10
N ALA A 48 -6.36 -2.23 10.87
CA ALA A 48 -7.34 -3.28 10.62
C ALA A 48 -6.88 -4.63 11.21
N ARG A 49 -5.59 -4.98 11.07
CA ARG A 49 -5.00 -6.18 11.65
C ARG A 49 -5.12 -6.19 13.18
N LEU A 50 -4.87 -5.06 13.83
CA LEU A 50 -4.97 -4.93 15.29
C LEU A 50 -6.42 -5.06 15.77
N VAL A 51 -7.37 -4.42 15.09
CA VAL A 51 -8.81 -4.52 15.41
C VAL A 51 -9.30 -5.95 15.22
N GLU A 52 -8.88 -6.61 14.14
CA GLU A 52 -9.19 -8.02 13.89
C GLU A 52 -8.62 -8.92 15.00
N ALA A 53 -7.35 -8.75 15.35
CA ALA A 53 -6.70 -9.52 16.42
C ALA A 53 -7.39 -9.31 17.78
N ASP A 54 -7.80 -8.08 18.12
CA ASP A 54 -8.57 -7.80 19.34
C ASP A 54 -9.94 -8.47 19.31
N GLY A 55 -10.63 -8.44 18.17
CA GLY A 55 -11.88 -9.18 17.96
C GLY A 55 -11.72 -10.69 18.22
N TRP A 56 -10.65 -11.29 17.69
CA TRP A 56 -10.35 -12.70 17.93
C TRP A 56 -10.03 -13.00 19.39
N LYS A 57 -9.27 -12.12 20.07
CA LYS A 57 -8.98 -12.26 21.51
C LYS A 57 -10.26 -12.22 22.34
N ARG A 58 -11.17 -11.29 22.06
CA ARG A 58 -12.47 -11.20 22.75
C ARG A 58 -13.33 -12.44 22.50
N LEU A 59 -13.34 -12.95 21.27
CA LEU A 59 -14.08 -14.17 20.96
C LEU A 59 -13.52 -15.37 21.73
N MET A 60 -12.19 -15.51 21.78
CA MET A 60 -11.52 -16.58 22.52
C MET A 60 -11.63 -16.45 24.04
N ALA A 61 -12.00 -15.28 24.57
CA ALA A 61 -12.26 -15.09 26.00
C ALA A 61 -13.64 -15.61 26.43
N VAL A 62 -14.52 -15.98 25.49
CA VAL A 62 -15.81 -16.62 25.80
C VAL A 62 -15.56 -18.03 26.33
N GLU A 63 -16.18 -18.38 27.45
CA GLU A 63 -16.03 -19.70 28.06
C GLU A 63 -16.42 -20.82 27.09
N GLY A 64 -15.56 -21.84 26.99
CA GLY A 64 -15.74 -22.96 26.05
C GLY A 64 -15.41 -22.64 24.59
N MET A 65 -15.04 -21.40 24.25
CA MET A 65 -14.60 -21.07 22.90
C MET A 65 -13.26 -21.75 22.57
N THR A 66 -13.20 -22.40 21.42
CA THR A 66 -11.97 -22.99 20.88
C THR A 66 -11.57 -22.29 19.58
N ALA A 67 -10.29 -22.38 19.20
CA ALA A 67 -9.81 -21.83 17.94
C ALA A 67 -10.52 -22.44 16.72
N ALA A 68 -10.98 -23.69 16.80
CA ALA A 68 -11.74 -24.36 15.74
C ALA A 68 -13.14 -23.76 15.61
N THR A 69 -13.84 -23.57 16.73
CA THR A 69 -15.18 -22.96 16.77
C THR A 69 -15.12 -21.50 16.32
N ALA A 70 -14.15 -20.73 16.81
CA ALA A 70 -13.91 -19.36 16.39
C ALA A 70 -13.62 -19.27 14.89
N ALA A 71 -12.78 -20.15 14.36
CA ALA A 71 -12.48 -20.20 12.94
C ALA A 71 -13.71 -20.51 12.08
N GLN A 72 -14.57 -21.42 12.53
CA GLN A 72 -15.83 -21.71 11.86
C GLN A 72 -16.77 -20.50 11.86
N LEU A 73 -16.88 -19.79 12.98
CA LEU A 73 -17.72 -18.60 13.11
C LEU A 73 -17.27 -17.44 12.20
N GLY A 74 -15.97 -17.17 12.14
CA GLY A 74 -15.44 -16.10 11.28
C GLY A 74 -15.01 -16.54 9.89
N GLY A 75 -15.41 -17.74 9.43
CA GLY A 75 -15.17 -18.21 8.07
C GLY A 75 -13.68 -18.31 7.70
N THR A 76 -12.83 -18.70 8.64
CA THR A 76 -11.38 -18.78 8.49
C THR A 76 -10.84 -20.13 8.97
N THR A 77 -9.53 -20.29 9.11
CA THR A 77 -8.91 -21.52 9.62
C THR A 77 -8.45 -21.36 11.06
N ALA A 78 -8.48 -22.46 11.83
CA ALA A 78 -8.00 -22.48 13.21
C ALA A 78 -6.53 -22.06 13.33
N ILE A 79 -5.72 -22.33 12.30
CA ILE A 79 -4.32 -21.90 12.21
C ILE A 79 -4.22 -20.36 12.17
N LYS A 80 -5.06 -19.70 11.36
CA LYS A 80 -5.10 -18.23 11.30
C LYS A 80 -5.53 -17.62 12.64
N VAL A 81 -6.60 -18.15 13.25
CA VAL A 81 -7.04 -17.73 14.59
C VAL A 81 -5.92 -17.89 15.62
N SER A 82 -5.27 -19.06 15.65
CA SER A 82 -4.16 -19.35 16.56
C SER A 82 -2.96 -18.42 16.35
N ARG A 83 -2.72 -17.98 15.12
CA ARG A 83 -1.66 -17.01 14.79
C ARG A 83 -1.98 -15.62 15.31
N TRP A 84 -3.24 -15.19 15.23
CA TRP A 84 -3.66 -13.86 15.69
C TRP A 84 -3.73 -13.70 17.22
N ILE A 85 -4.00 -14.80 17.94
CA ILE A 85 -4.07 -14.77 19.41
C ILE A 85 -2.72 -15.05 20.08
N ARG A 86 -1.71 -15.51 19.33
CA ARG A 86 -0.37 -15.68 19.86
C ARG A 86 0.22 -14.30 20.19
N PRO A 87 0.74 -14.06 21.41
CA PRO A 87 1.50 -12.86 21.68
C PRO A 87 2.71 -12.80 20.73
N GLU A 88 2.97 -11.65 20.11
CA GLU A 88 4.22 -11.38 19.40
C GLU A 88 5.37 -11.28 20.43
N ASN A 89 5.72 -12.39 21.08
CA ASN A 89 6.92 -12.51 21.90
C ASN A 89 7.93 -13.34 21.12
N GLY A 90 8.89 -12.62 20.55
CA GLY A 90 10.04 -13.15 19.83
C GLY A 90 11.04 -12.03 19.53
N ASP A 91 11.32 -11.20 20.54
CA ASP A 91 12.58 -10.46 20.75
C ASP A 91 12.94 -10.59 22.24
#